data_AF-A0A7X2D557-F1
#
_entry.id   AF-A0A7X2D557-F1
#
_cell.length_a   1.000
_cell.length_b   1.000
_cell.length_c   1.000
_cell.angle_alpha   90.00
_cell.angle_beta   90.00
_cell.angle_gamma   90.00
#
_symmetry.space_group_name_H-M   'P 1'
#
loop_
_entity.id
_entity.type
_entity.pdbx_description
1 polymer ?
#
loop_
_entity_poly.entity_id
_entity_poly.type
_entity_poly.pdbx_seq_one_letter_code
_entity_poly.pdbx_strand_id
1 'polypeptide(L)'
;MFLDDLPSIAERRRLGIYVSDVENCVAERFGEAVARQLIRACGGQTILLPRQARPKHKVAVAVGLPVLAALIEHYGAPQSIYIPVPSRWRYDVRLRRAIMANPGATNADIGSVAGCSERAVRRCRASMRAAGLNPPAAASCSVAKRNQETTSWPT
;
A
#
# COMPACT_ATOMS: atom_id res chain seq x y z
N MET A 1 13.47 -8.72 -7.08
CA MET A 1 12.70 -7.46 -6.94
C MET A 1 13.04 -6.85 -5.59
N PHE A 2 13.88 -5.81 -5.57
CA PHE A 2 14.49 -5.26 -4.36
C PHE A 2 13.47 -4.52 -3.50
N LEU A 3 13.40 -4.83 -2.20
CA LEU A 3 12.47 -4.26 -1.21
C LEU A 3 12.91 -2.88 -0.68
N ASP A 4 14.03 -2.35 -1.17
CA ASP A 4 14.60 -1.07 -0.73
C ASP A 4 13.73 0.14 -1.13
N ASP A 5 12.91 -0.01 -2.17
CA ASP A 5 11.87 0.96 -2.58
C ASP A 5 10.53 0.79 -1.86
N LEU A 6 10.46 0.10 -0.71
CA LEU A 6 9.24 0.15 0.08
C LEU A 6 9.07 1.54 0.70
N PRO A 7 7.93 2.21 0.46
CA PRO A 7 7.62 3.47 1.09
C PRO A 7 7.47 3.27 2.60
N SER A 8 7.82 4.31 3.35
CA SER A 8 7.86 4.21 4.81
C SER A 8 6.49 3.87 5.39
N ILE A 9 6.44 3.31 6.59
CA ILE A 9 5.18 3.08 7.31
C ILE A 9 4.42 4.41 7.48
N ALA A 10 5.14 5.46 7.85
CA ALA A 10 4.58 6.81 8.00
C ALA A 10 3.98 7.33 6.69
N GLU A 11 4.68 7.13 5.57
CA GLU A 11 4.18 7.52 4.26
C GLU A 11 2.94 6.73 3.85
N ARG A 12 2.94 5.41 4.05
CA ARG A 12 1.76 4.58 3.75
C ARG A 12 0.56 5.02 4.55
N ARG A 13 0.73 5.31 5.84
CA ARG A 13 -0.32 5.89 6.70
C ARG A 13 -0.82 7.22 6.16
N ARG A 14 0.07 8.14 5.78
CA ARG A 14 -0.28 9.43 5.18
C ARG A 14 -1.07 9.26 3.87
N LEU A 15 -0.75 8.23 3.10
CA LEU A 15 -1.46 7.88 1.87
C LEU A 15 -2.67 6.97 2.12
N GLY A 16 -3.04 6.67 3.38
CA GLY A 16 -4.21 5.85 3.76
C GLY A 16 -4.11 4.41 3.28
N ILE A 17 -2.89 3.92 3.11
CA ILE A 17 -2.59 2.54 2.72
C ILE A 17 -2.50 1.73 4.00
N TYR A 18 -3.21 0.62 4.03
CA TYR A 18 -3.25 -0.27 5.19
C TYR A 18 -1.85 -0.76 5.52
N VAL A 19 -1.47 -0.59 6.79
CA VAL A 19 -0.29 -1.18 7.42
C VAL A 19 -0.84 -2.24 8.35
N SER A 20 -0.34 -3.48 8.25
CA SER A 20 -0.86 -4.53 9.12
C SER A 20 -0.50 -4.26 10.56
N ASP A 21 -1.33 -4.78 11.46
CA ASP A 21 -1.08 -4.69 12.89
C ASP A 21 0.28 -5.31 13.27
N VAL A 22 0.60 -6.48 12.68
CA VAL A 22 1.89 -7.15 12.90
C VAL A 22 3.08 -6.29 12.46
N GLU A 23 2.97 -5.67 11.28
CA GLU A 23 4.00 -4.78 10.77
C GLU A 23 4.18 -3.58 11.70
N ASN A 24 3.06 -3.02 12.18
CA ASN A 24 3.08 -1.87 13.07
C ASN A 24 3.72 -2.20 14.42
N CYS A 25 3.30 -3.29 15.04
CA CYS A 25 3.81 -3.75 16.33
C CYS A 25 5.34 -3.93 16.31
N VAL A 26 5.86 -4.55 15.25
CA VAL A 26 7.31 -4.75 15.09
C VAL A 26 8.03 -3.42 14.82
N ALA A 27 7.45 -2.55 13.98
CA ALA A 27 8.06 -1.27 13.65
C ALA A 27 8.13 -0.32 14.86
N GLU A 28 7.09 -0.29 15.69
CA GLU A 28 7.05 0.55 16.90
C GLU A 28 8.06 0.10 17.94
N ARG A 29 8.32 -1.21 18.06
CA ARG A 29 9.24 -1.76 19.08
C ARG A 29 10.69 -1.89 18.62
N PHE A 30 10.91 -2.25 17.35
CA PHE A 30 12.24 -2.62 16.83
C PHE A 30 12.68 -1.79 15.62
N GLY A 31 11.83 -0.86 15.17
CA GLY A 31 12.09 -0.02 14.01
C GLY A 31 11.62 -0.63 12.69
N GLU A 32 11.41 0.25 11.72
CA GLU A 32 10.81 -0.11 10.44
C GLU A 32 11.66 -1.09 9.62
N ALA A 33 12.99 -0.99 9.70
CA ALA A 33 13.90 -1.89 9.00
C ALA A 33 13.66 -3.37 9.38
N VAL A 34 13.45 -3.63 10.68
CA VAL A 34 13.17 -4.99 11.20
C VAL A 34 11.80 -5.48 10.75
N ALA A 35 10.78 -4.62 10.75
CA ALA A 35 9.46 -4.96 10.24
C ALA A 35 9.48 -5.31 8.74
N ARG A 36 10.24 -4.56 7.93
CA ARG A 36 10.46 -4.86 6.51
C ARG A 36 11.17 -6.20 6.33
N GLN A 37 12.17 -6.50 7.16
CA GLN A 37 12.88 -7.78 7.12
C GLN A 37 11.94 -8.96 7.46
N LEU A 38 11.02 -8.78 8.41
CA LEU A 38 10.02 -9.79 8.74
C LEU A 38 9.11 -10.08 7.54
N ILE A 39 8.58 -9.03 6.91
CA ILE A 39 7.72 -9.14 5.72
C ILE A 39 8.48 -9.76 4.55
N ARG A 40 9.76 -9.41 4.38
CA ARG A 40 10.61 -10.01 3.34
C ARG A 40 10.74 -11.52 3.50
N ALA A 41 10.98 -11.97 4.72
CA ALA A 41 11.28 -13.37 4.99
C ALA A 41 10.01 -14.24 5.10
N CYS A 42 8.93 -13.68 5.64
CA CYS A 42 7.74 -14.44 6.00
C CYS A 42 6.43 -13.90 5.40
N GLY A 43 6.47 -12.86 4.57
CA GLY A 43 5.27 -12.29 3.95
C GLY A 43 4.48 -13.32 3.15
N GLY A 44 3.15 -13.27 3.27
CA GLY A 44 2.21 -14.17 2.61
C GLY A 44 2.01 -15.50 3.31
N GLN A 45 2.55 -15.64 4.52
CA GLN A 45 2.48 -16.88 5.27
C GLN A 45 1.72 -16.67 6.58
N THR A 46 0.98 -17.70 6.96
CA THR A 46 0.46 -17.83 8.31
C THR A 46 1.50 -18.52 9.17
N ILE A 47 1.93 -17.88 10.25
CA ILE A 47 2.92 -18.38 11.19
C ILE A 47 2.23 -18.76 12.49
N LEU A 48 2.50 -19.97 12.98
CA LEU A 48 2.09 -20.39 14.31
C LEU A 48 3.08 -19.86 15.35
N LEU A 49 2.61 -19.02 16.27
CA LEU A 49 3.43 -18.56 17.39
C LEU A 49 3.54 -19.65 18.46
N PRO A 50 4.76 -20.05 18.85
CA PRO A 50 4.96 -21.03 19.91
C PRO A 50 4.68 -20.43 21.28
N ARG A 51 4.37 -21.27 22.28
CA ARG A 51 4.18 -20.83 23.69
C ARG A 51 5.42 -20.15 24.29
N GLN A 52 6.60 -20.48 23.79
CA GLN A 52 7.87 -19.91 24.21
C GLN A 52 8.73 -19.63 22.98
N ALA A 53 9.43 -18.50 22.98
CA ALA A 53 10.33 -18.13 21.89
C ALA A 53 11.48 -19.15 21.78
N ARG A 54 11.77 -19.61 20.55
CA ARG A 54 12.83 -20.59 20.28
C ARG A 54 13.73 -20.08 19.15
N PRO A 55 15.06 -20.24 19.25
CA PRO A 55 16.01 -19.73 18.27
C PRO A 55 15.85 -20.35 16.88
N LYS A 56 15.37 -21.60 16.80
CA LYS A 56 15.13 -22.31 15.54
C LYS A 56 13.80 -21.94 14.86
N HIS A 57 12.98 -21.09 15.47
CA HIS A 57 11.70 -20.70 14.90
C HIS A 57 11.90 -19.76 13.70
N LYS A 58 11.06 -19.88 12.66
CA LYS A 58 11.23 -19.14 11.40
C LYS A 58 11.38 -17.63 11.58
N VAL A 59 10.55 -17.03 12.44
CA VAL A 59 10.64 -15.60 12.79
C VAL A 59 11.94 -15.28 13.51
N ALA A 60 12.36 -16.11 14.47
CA ALA A 60 13.60 -15.88 15.22
C ALA A 60 14.83 -15.96 14.30
N VAL A 61 14.83 -16.89 13.35
CA VAL A 61 15.87 -16.99 12.32
C VAL A 61 15.86 -15.77 11.39
N ALA A 62 14.68 -15.28 11.01
CA ALA A 62 14.53 -14.20 10.05
C ALA A 62 14.89 -12.82 10.62
N VAL A 63 14.45 -12.51 11.84
CA VAL A 63 14.52 -11.15 12.43
C VAL A 63 14.99 -11.12 13.88
N GLY A 64 15.35 -12.28 14.44
CA GLY A 64 15.87 -12.39 15.80
C GLY A 64 14.84 -12.86 16.83
N LEU A 65 15.37 -13.47 17.89
CA LEU A 65 14.58 -13.97 19.02
C LEU A 65 13.77 -12.89 19.76
N PRO A 66 14.27 -11.65 19.96
CA PRO A 66 13.50 -10.59 20.64
C PRO A 66 12.20 -10.24 19.91
N VAL A 67 12.21 -10.24 18.56
CA VAL A 67 11.02 -9.95 17.76
C VAL A 67 9.98 -11.05 17.93
N LEU A 68 10.40 -12.32 17.93
CA LEU A 68 9.49 -13.43 18.18
C LEU A 68 8.87 -13.34 19.59
N ALA A 69 9.66 -13.01 20.61
CA ALA A 69 9.17 -12.85 21.97
C ALA A 69 8.11 -11.73 22.06
N ALA A 70 8.36 -10.58 21.42
CA ALA A 70 7.40 -9.48 21.38
C ALA A 70 6.09 -9.85 20.64
N LEU A 71 6.16 -10.64 19.56
CA LEU A 71 4.96 -11.12 18.88
C LEU A 71 4.15 -12.07 19.76
N ILE A 72 4.81 -12.97 20.49
CA ILE A 72 4.16 -13.88 21.46
C ILE A 72 3.50 -13.07 22.59
N GLU A 73 4.18 -12.06 23.10
CA GLU A 73 3.65 -11.18 24.15
C GLU A 73 2.41 -10.41 23.66
N HIS A 74 2.46 -9.87 22.44
CA HIS A 74 1.41 -9.01 21.90
C HIS A 74 0.15 -9.78 21.46
N TYR A 75 0.33 -10.93 20.77
CA TYR A 75 -0.79 -11.71 20.22
C TYR A 75 -1.19 -12.91 21.08
N GLY A 76 -0.40 -13.23 22.11
CA GLY A 76 -0.54 -14.46 22.88
C GLY A 76 0.00 -15.69 22.15
N ALA A 77 0.02 -16.82 22.87
CA ALA A 77 0.38 -18.11 22.31
C ALA A 77 -0.36 -19.27 23.01
N PRO A 78 -0.68 -20.35 22.28
CA PRO A 78 -0.44 -20.57 20.85
C PRO A 78 -1.48 -19.85 19.98
N GLN A 79 -1.03 -19.07 19.00
CA GLN A 79 -1.90 -18.32 18.08
C GLN A 79 -1.29 -18.31 16.68
N SER A 80 -2.13 -18.38 15.65
CA SER A 80 -1.69 -18.20 14.26
C SER A 80 -1.84 -16.73 13.85
N ILE A 81 -0.77 -16.16 13.28
CA ILE A 81 -0.77 -14.79 12.75
C ILE A 81 -0.44 -14.82 11.25
N TYR A 82 -1.10 -13.97 10.46
CA TYR A 82 -0.80 -13.81 9.05
C TYR A 82 0.16 -12.64 8.83
N ILE A 83 1.28 -12.89 8.13
CA ILE A 83 2.21 -11.83 7.73
C ILE A 83 1.82 -11.36 6.32
N PRO A 84 1.52 -10.07 6.09
CA PRO A 84 1.05 -9.59 4.78
C PRO A 84 2.14 -9.65 3.70
N VAL A 85 1.71 -9.70 2.43
CA VAL A 85 2.59 -9.49 1.26
C VAL A 85 2.44 -8.06 0.75
N PRO A 86 3.54 -7.36 0.44
CA PRO A 86 3.51 -5.98 -0.06
C PRO A 86 3.11 -5.85 -1.54
N SER A 87 2.64 -6.92 -2.21
CA SER A 87 2.62 -7.04 -3.68
C SER A 87 1.83 -5.93 -4.41
N ARG A 88 0.85 -5.31 -3.75
CA ARG A 88 0.08 -4.18 -4.31
C ARG A 88 0.51 -2.80 -3.82
N TRP A 89 1.32 -2.72 -2.76
CA TRP A 89 1.60 -1.44 -2.10
C TRP A 89 2.37 -0.48 -3.01
N ARG A 90 3.31 -0.94 -3.82
CA ARG A 90 4.09 -0.06 -4.71
C ARG A 90 3.24 0.66 -5.73
N TYR A 91 2.34 -0.09 -6.37
CA TYR A 91 1.42 0.47 -7.35
C TYR A 91 0.46 1.46 -6.68
N ASP A 92 -0.12 1.08 -5.54
CA ASP A 92 -1.05 1.93 -4.80
C ASP A 92 -0.37 3.20 -4.30
N VAL A 93 0.86 3.11 -3.77
CA VAL A 93 1.64 4.28 -3.34
C VAL A 93 1.93 5.19 -4.51
N ARG A 94 2.45 4.65 -5.62
CA ARG A 94 2.77 5.45 -6.82
C ARG A 94 1.54 6.18 -7.33
N LEU A 95 0.41 5.48 -7.41
CA LEU A 95 -0.83 6.06 -7.89
C LEU A 95 -1.39 7.13 -6.93
N ARG A 96 -1.36 6.88 -5.62
CA ARG A 96 -1.81 7.85 -4.62
C ARG A 96 -0.89 9.07 -4.56
N ARG A 97 0.43 8.90 -4.69
CA ARG A 97 1.38 10.02 -4.85
C ARG A 97 1.04 10.86 -6.07
N ALA A 98 0.81 10.24 -7.23
CA ALA A 98 0.46 10.94 -8.45
C ALA A 98 -0.84 11.76 -8.29
N ILE A 99 -1.87 11.18 -7.65
CA ILE A 99 -3.12 11.87 -7.33
C ILE A 99 -2.90 13.08 -6.42
N MET A 100 -2.10 12.94 -5.36
CA MET A 100 -1.86 13.99 -4.38
C MET A 100 -0.96 15.12 -4.93
N ALA A 101 -0.03 14.79 -5.84
CA ALA A 101 0.91 15.74 -6.42
C ALA A 101 0.31 16.61 -7.54
N ASN A 102 -0.83 16.19 -8.13
CA ASN A 102 -1.44 16.88 -9.27
C ASN A 102 -2.90 17.29 -8.96
N PRO A 103 -3.10 18.31 -8.09
CA PRO A 103 -4.44 18.80 -7.80
C PRO A 103 -5.10 19.34 -9.07
N GLY A 104 -6.39 19.06 -9.25
CA GLY A 104 -7.13 19.45 -10.46
C GLY A 104 -6.88 18.57 -11.69
N ALA A 105 -5.87 17.69 -11.71
CA ALA A 105 -5.69 16.79 -12.85
C ALA A 105 -6.87 15.83 -13.02
N THR A 106 -7.26 15.58 -14.27
CA THR A 106 -8.33 14.63 -14.59
C THR A 106 -7.85 13.20 -14.34
N ASN A 107 -8.78 12.23 -14.32
CA ASN A 107 -8.39 10.82 -14.20
C ASN A 107 -7.58 10.33 -15.40
N ALA A 108 -7.78 10.93 -16.58
CA ALA A 108 -7.03 10.62 -17.79
C ALA A 108 -5.58 11.09 -17.68
N ASP A 109 -5.36 12.32 -17.20
CA ASP A 109 -4.02 12.89 -17.01
C ASP A 109 -3.21 12.05 -16.01
N ILE A 110 -3.81 11.74 -14.86
CA ILE A 110 -3.18 10.87 -13.85
C ILE A 110 -2.92 9.46 -14.42
N GLY A 111 -3.85 8.91 -15.19
CA GLY A 111 -3.73 7.59 -15.79
C GLY A 111 -2.56 7.51 -16.77
N SER A 112 -2.42 8.53 -17.62
CA SER A 112 -1.33 8.69 -18.58
C SER A 112 0.04 8.73 -17.87
N VAL A 113 0.16 9.56 -16.83
CA VAL A 113 1.41 9.69 -16.05
C VAL A 113 1.73 8.43 -15.25
N ALA A 114 0.72 7.78 -14.66
CA ALA A 114 0.91 6.61 -13.80
C ALA A 114 0.97 5.27 -14.55
N GLY A 115 0.73 5.28 -15.87
CA GLY A 115 0.66 4.10 -16.73
C GLY A 115 -0.51 3.17 -16.39
N CYS A 116 -1.70 3.74 -16.13
CA CYS A 116 -2.89 2.96 -15.78
C CYS A 116 -4.19 3.55 -16.36
N SER A 117 -5.28 2.79 -16.30
CA SER A 117 -6.57 3.24 -16.83
C SER A 117 -7.23 4.27 -15.91
N GLU A 118 -8.06 5.15 -16.49
CA GLU A 118 -8.89 6.11 -15.75
C GLU A 118 -9.75 5.43 -14.66
N ARG A 119 -10.26 4.22 -14.96
CA ARG A 119 -11.03 3.42 -14.02
C ARG A 119 -10.19 3.01 -12.80
N ALA A 120 -8.89 2.76 -12.97
CA ALA A 120 -7.99 2.49 -11.85
C ALA A 120 -7.79 3.74 -10.99
N VAL A 121 -7.57 4.91 -11.61
CA VAL A 121 -7.47 6.20 -10.90
C VAL A 121 -8.75 6.51 -10.12
N ARG A 122 -9.92 6.38 -10.74
CA ARG A 122 -11.22 6.59 -10.09
C ARG A 122 -11.43 5.68 -8.89
N ARG A 123 -11.11 4.38 -9.03
CA ARG A 123 -11.16 3.42 -7.91
C ARG A 123 -10.20 3.78 -6.80
N CYS A 124 -8.99 4.24 -7.13
CA CYS A 124 -8.01 4.68 -6.16
C CYS A 124 -8.51 5.88 -5.35
N ARG A 125 -9.03 6.93 -6.02
CA ARG A 125 -9.65 8.10 -5.35
C ARG A 125 -10.81 7.69 -4.44
N ALA A 126 -11.66 6.76 -4.88
CA ALA A 126 -12.75 6.24 -4.05
C ALA A 126 -12.22 5.49 -2.81
N SER A 127 -11.20 4.65 -2.97
CA SER A 127 -10.54 3.95 -1.85
C SER A 127 -9.87 4.91 -0.87
N MET A 128 -9.25 5.99 -1.37
CA MET A 128 -8.70 7.04 -0.51
C MET A 128 -9.78 7.69 0.35
N ARG A 129 -10.94 8.05 -0.24
CA ARG A 129 -12.08 8.59 0.51
C ARG A 129 -12.63 7.62 1.55
N ALA A 130 -12.73 6.34 1.19
CA ALA A 130 -13.16 5.29 2.14
C ALA A 130 -12.18 5.13 3.32
N ALA A 131 -10.89 5.43 3.10
CA ALA A 131 -9.87 5.47 4.14
C ALA A 131 -9.83 6.81 4.91
N GLY A 132 -10.79 7.70 4.72
CA GLY A 132 -10.87 9.01 5.39
C GLY A 132 -9.95 10.09 4.82
N LEU A 133 -9.31 9.85 3.67
CA LEU A 133 -8.52 10.86 2.98
C LEU A 133 -9.41 11.72 2.09
N ASN A 134 -9.04 13.00 1.96
CA ASN A 134 -9.62 13.92 1.00
C ASN A 134 -8.68 14.08 -0.21
N PRO A 135 -8.71 13.19 -1.21
CA PRO A 135 -7.93 13.38 -2.42
C PRO A 135 -8.41 14.65 -3.14
N PRO A 136 -7.50 15.45 -3.73
CA PRO A 136 -7.86 16.69 -4.42
C PRO A 136 -8.92 16.43 -5.49
N ALA A 137 -9.90 17.31 -5.69
CA ALA A 137 -10.91 17.09 -6.71
C ALA A 137 -10.25 16.94 -8.09
N ALA A 138 -10.74 15.98 -8.90
CA ALA A 138 -10.39 15.96 -10.31
C ALA A 138 -11.09 17.15 -10.97
N ALA A 139 -10.43 17.84 -11.90
CA ALA A 139 -11.15 18.77 -12.76
C ALA A 139 -12.30 18.01 -13.42
N SER A 140 -13.44 18.70 -13.59
CA SER A 140 -14.43 18.23 -14.53
C SER A 140 -13.71 18.09 -15.86
N CYS A 141 -13.76 16.89 -16.44
CA CYS A 141 -13.46 16.74 -17.85
C CYS A 141 -14.59 17.51 -18.54
N SER A 142 -14.40 18.81 -18.77
CA SER A 142 -15.25 19.54 -19.68
C SER A 142 -15.03 18.82 -21.00
N VAL A 143 -16.01 18.03 -21.42
CA VAL A 143 -16.07 17.50 -22.78
C VAL A 143 -16.19 18.72 -23.68
N ALA A 144 -15.06 19.35 -23.96
CA ALA A 144 -14.93 20.41 -24.92
C ALA A 144 -15.09 19.75 -26.28
N LYS A 145 -16.33 19.77 -26.76
CA LYS A 145 -16.75 19.83 -28.16
C LYS A 145 -15.59 19.62 -29.14
N ARG A 146 -15.33 18.37 -29.50
CA ARG A 146 -14.58 18.03 -30.71
C ARG A 146 -15.52 17.16 -31.55
N ASN A 147 -16.42 17.84 -32.25
CA ASN A 147 -17.25 17.38 -33.38
C ASN A 147 -18.15 18.55 -33.81
N GLN A 148 -17.53 19.67 -34.16
CA GLN A 148 -18.06 20.57 -35.18
C GLN A 148 -17.01 20.57 -36.28
N GLU A 149 -17.44 20.60 -37.55
CA GLU A 149 -16.63 20.51 -38.77
C GLU A 149 -16.27 19.09 -39.23
N THR A 150 -17.25 18.38 -39.79
CA THR A 150 -17.15 17.76 -41.12
C THR A 150 -18.46 17.06 -41.45
N THR A 151 -19.42 17.77 -42.06
CA THR A 151 -20.27 17.27 -43.17
C THR A 151 -21.25 18.36 -43.63
N SER A 152 -20.74 19.35 -44.37
CA SER A 152 -21.53 19.99 -45.43
C SER A 152 -21.13 19.32 -46.74
N TRP A 153 -21.99 18.45 -47.27
CA TRP A 153 -21.89 17.99 -48.65
C TRP A 153 -22.78 18.89 -49.52
N PRO A 154 -22.25 19.52 -50.58
CA PRO A 154 -23.08 20.20 -51.56
C PRO A 154 -23.53 19.18 -52.61
N THR A 155 -24.84 19.08 -52.86
CA THR A 155 -25.35 18.81 -54.22
C THR A 155 -26.76 19.36 -54.34
#